data_AF-A0A7D4AKE9-F1
#
_entry.id   AF-A0A7D4AKE9-F1
#
_cell.length_a   1.000
_cell.length_b   1.000
_cell.length_c   1.000
_cell.angle_alpha   90.00
_cell.angle_beta   90.00
_cell.angle_gamma   90.00
#
_symmetry.space_group_name_H-M   'P 1'
#
loop_
_entity.id
_entity.type
_entity.pdbx_description
1 polymer ?
#
loop_
_entity_poly.entity_id
_entity_poly.type
_entity_poly.pdbx_seq_one_letter_code
_entity_poly.pdbx_strand_id
1 'polypeptide(L)'
;MPLPTLRPWLLPVAAGLLLASCQSNSTTSTETATNGKPTEAAPTDTASVPTPNDGITPALIAQHIKVLASDEYQGRRPFTAGEEKATSYLAGEFKKLGLKPGNNGSYFQPVPLVEIAGKPDSTATIAGKGKSLTLKYRKDYMFLTEREKPTVEIKSSPLVFAGYGVTAPSTSGTTTPASM
;
A
#
# COMPACT_ATOMS: atom_id res chain seq x y z
N MET A 1 6.40 54.82 16.20
CA MET A 1 6.60 55.05 17.66
C MET A 1 5.24 55.35 18.26
N PRO A 2 4.82 54.79 19.41
CA PRO A 2 5.63 54.08 20.42
C PRO A 2 5.23 52.61 20.69
N LEU A 3 6.25 51.75 20.89
CA LEU A 3 6.28 50.65 21.88
C LEU A 3 6.63 51.29 23.27
N PRO A 4 6.60 50.63 24.46
CA PRO A 4 6.80 49.20 24.78
C PRO A 4 5.80 48.69 25.87
N THR A 5 5.82 47.45 26.41
CA THR A 5 6.70 46.98 27.50
C THR A 5 6.70 45.46 27.67
N LEU A 6 7.91 44.91 27.68
CA LEU A 6 8.34 43.62 28.19
C LEU A 6 8.29 43.60 29.74
N ARG A 7 7.98 42.45 30.37
CA ARG A 7 8.77 42.02 31.56
C ARG A 7 8.69 40.50 31.83
N PRO A 8 9.82 39.86 32.20
CA PRO A 8 10.00 38.43 32.42
C PRO A 8 9.94 38.03 33.91
N TRP A 9 9.80 36.74 34.22
CA TRP A 9 10.10 36.08 35.51
C TRP A 9 10.27 34.57 35.24
N LEU A 10 11.47 33.99 35.25
CA LEU A 10 12.31 33.49 36.36
C LEU A 10 11.67 32.40 37.27
N LEU A 11 12.17 31.17 37.03
CA LEU A 11 12.22 29.91 37.83
C LEU A 11 12.61 30.10 39.31
N PRO A 12 12.37 29.16 40.28
CA PRO A 12 13.12 27.88 40.36
C PRO A 12 12.54 26.64 41.14
N VAL A 13 13.10 25.46 40.80
CA VAL A 13 13.64 24.33 41.63
C VAL A 13 12.79 23.60 42.68
N ALA A 14 12.68 22.26 42.53
CA ALA A 14 12.97 21.18 43.52
C ALA A 14 12.64 19.81 42.86
N ALA A 15 13.55 18.88 42.54
CA ALA A 15 14.48 18.09 43.36
C ALA A 15 13.79 17.22 44.42
N GLY A 16 13.55 15.95 44.08
CA GLY A 16 13.06 14.90 44.98
C GLY A 16 13.43 13.50 44.47
N LEU A 17 14.58 13.01 44.91
CA LEU A 17 15.03 11.60 44.88
C LEU A 17 14.10 10.74 45.76
N LEU A 18 13.92 9.45 45.43
CA LEU A 18 14.20 8.29 46.32
C LEU A 18 13.70 6.95 45.69
N LEU A 19 14.70 6.12 45.34
CA LEU A 19 14.89 4.66 45.52
C LEU A 19 13.88 3.58 45.04
N ALA A 20 14.47 2.63 44.27
CA ALA A 20 14.49 1.15 44.43
C ALA A 20 13.16 0.37 44.33
N SER A 21 13.07 -0.89 43.91
CA SER A 21 13.89 -1.87 43.17
C SER A 21 12.95 -3.08 43.03
N CYS A 22 12.77 -3.64 41.84
CA CYS A 22 12.43 -5.06 41.74
C CYS A 22 13.39 -5.70 40.74
N GLN A 23 14.34 -6.41 41.34
CA GLN A 23 15.37 -7.17 40.68
C GLN A 23 14.78 -8.48 40.16
N SER A 24 15.36 -8.89 39.04
CA SER A 24 15.20 -10.10 38.28
C SER A 24 15.35 -11.36 39.14
N ASN A 25 14.43 -12.32 38.99
CA ASN A 25 14.68 -13.71 39.37
C ASN A 25 15.03 -14.51 38.12
N SER A 26 16.32 -14.80 37.99
CA SER A 26 16.85 -15.81 37.08
C SER A 26 16.55 -17.19 37.65
N THR A 27 15.70 -17.98 36.99
CA THR A 27 15.67 -19.43 37.17
C THR A 27 16.45 -20.08 36.03
N THR A 28 17.71 -20.40 36.33
CA THR A 28 18.51 -21.38 35.61
C THR A 28 17.80 -22.72 35.64
N SER A 29 17.58 -23.32 34.48
CA SER A 29 17.33 -24.75 34.36
C SER A 29 18.17 -25.29 33.21
N THR A 30 18.99 -26.24 33.61
CA THR A 30 20.07 -26.95 32.94
C THR A 30 19.68 -27.59 31.60
N GLU A 31 20.58 -27.52 30.63
CA GLU A 31 20.56 -28.29 29.39
C GLU A 31 20.60 -29.80 29.65
N THR A 32 19.82 -30.56 28.89
CA THR A 32 20.24 -31.88 28.42
C THR A 32 19.71 -32.09 27.01
N ALA A 33 20.63 -32.23 26.06
CA ALA A 33 20.36 -32.52 24.67
C ALA A 33 19.89 -33.97 24.50
N THR A 34 18.81 -34.19 23.75
CA THR A 34 18.56 -35.48 23.10
C THR A 34 17.80 -35.28 21.79
N ASN A 35 18.52 -35.59 20.70
CA ASN A 35 18.13 -36.13 19.40
C ASN A 35 16.76 -35.77 18.77
N GLY A 36 16.82 -35.14 17.59
CA GLY A 36 15.67 -34.74 16.79
C GLY A 36 14.91 -35.88 16.11
N LYS A 37 13.59 -35.72 16.07
CA LYS A 37 12.62 -36.35 15.16
C LYS A 37 11.65 -35.25 14.69
N PRO A 38 11.18 -35.24 13.43
CA PRO A 38 10.47 -34.09 12.86
C PRO A 38 9.19 -33.77 13.63
N THR A 39 9.11 -32.55 14.18
CA THR A 39 7.93 -32.03 14.87
C THR A 39 6.84 -31.74 13.87
N GLU A 40 5.79 -32.54 13.97
CA GLU A 40 4.43 -32.32 13.49
C GLU A 40 3.99 -30.86 13.72
N ALA A 41 3.41 -30.24 12.68
CA ALA A 41 3.02 -28.84 12.69
C ALA A 41 2.17 -28.52 13.92
N ALA A 42 2.63 -27.54 14.72
CA ALA A 42 1.89 -27.06 15.88
C ALA A 42 0.47 -26.63 15.46
N PRO A 43 -0.56 -26.95 16.27
CA PRO A 43 -1.91 -26.49 16.01
C PRO A 43 -1.88 -24.97 15.95
N THR A 44 -2.28 -24.40 14.82
CA THR A 44 -2.50 -22.96 14.72
C THR A 44 -3.62 -22.63 15.69
N ASP A 45 -3.26 -21.94 16.75
CA ASP A 45 -4.18 -21.41 17.75
C ASP A 45 -5.14 -20.46 17.02
N THR A 46 -6.22 -21.02 16.51
CA THR A 46 -7.38 -20.26 16.05
C THR A 46 -8.08 -19.81 17.32
N ALA A 47 -7.43 -18.89 18.03
CA ALA A 47 -8.08 -18.11 19.06
C ALA A 47 -9.30 -17.48 18.38
N SER A 48 -10.47 -17.95 18.78
CA SER A 48 -11.75 -17.45 18.28
C SER A 48 -11.81 -15.98 18.65
N VAL A 49 -11.51 -15.11 17.68
CA VAL A 49 -11.71 -13.68 17.85
C VAL A 49 -13.19 -13.50 18.19
N PRO A 50 -13.55 -12.96 19.38
CA PRO A 50 -14.93 -12.76 19.73
C PRO A 50 -15.55 -11.89 18.65
N THR A 51 -16.59 -12.41 18.00
CA THR A 51 -17.27 -11.69 16.92
C THR A 51 -17.83 -10.40 17.50
N PRO A 52 -17.40 -9.22 17.03
CA PRO A 52 -18.04 -7.98 17.44
C PRO A 52 -19.54 -8.07 17.12
N ASN A 53 -20.41 -7.85 18.11
CA ASN A 53 -21.86 -7.73 17.90
C ASN A 53 -22.21 -6.33 17.39
N ASP A 54 -21.45 -5.83 16.42
CA ASP A 54 -21.61 -4.51 15.79
C ASP A 54 -22.51 -4.57 14.54
N GLY A 55 -23.07 -5.75 14.24
CA GLY A 55 -23.91 -6.00 13.07
C GLY A 55 -23.12 -6.29 11.78
N ILE A 56 -21.78 -6.30 11.84
CA ILE A 56 -20.94 -6.67 10.70
C ILE A 56 -20.79 -8.19 10.66
N THR A 57 -21.45 -8.82 9.69
CA THR A 57 -21.37 -10.27 9.49
C THR A 57 -20.70 -10.62 8.17
N PRO A 58 -20.02 -11.78 8.06
CA PRO A 58 -19.49 -12.25 6.79
C PRO A 58 -20.55 -12.34 5.68
N ALA A 59 -21.78 -12.72 6.04
CA ALA A 59 -22.90 -12.80 5.12
C ALA A 59 -23.28 -11.42 4.54
N LEU A 60 -23.31 -10.38 5.38
CA LEU A 60 -23.59 -9.01 4.96
C LEU A 60 -22.52 -8.51 3.97
N ILE A 61 -21.24 -8.70 4.30
CA ILE A 61 -20.13 -8.30 3.42
C ILE A 61 -20.21 -9.08 2.09
N ALA A 62 -20.45 -10.39 2.15
CA ALA A 62 -20.58 -11.23 0.96
C ALA A 62 -21.73 -10.79 0.05
N GLN A 63 -22.85 -10.33 0.61
CA GLN A 63 -23.96 -9.78 -0.17
C GLN A 63 -23.53 -8.55 -0.98
N HIS A 64 -22.86 -7.58 -0.36
CA HIS A 64 -22.38 -6.39 -1.07
C HIS A 64 -21.35 -6.74 -2.16
N ILE A 65 -20.40 -7.63 -1.83
CA ILE A 65 -19.40 -8.10 -2.80
C ILE A 65 -20.09 -8.75 -4.00
N LYS A 66 -21.07 -9.63 -3.77
CA LYS A 66 -21.79 -10.33 -4.84
C LYS A 66 -22.46 -9.37 -5.81
N VAL A 67 -23.07 -8.30 -5.30
CA VAL A 67 -23.69 -7.27 -6.15
C VAL A 67 -22.62 -6.52 -6.95
N LEU A 68 -21.62 -5.96 -6.27
CA LEU A 68 -20.59 -5.11 -6.89
C LEU A 68 -19.62 -5.85 -7.82
N ALA A 69 -19.56 -7.18 -7.72
CA ALA A 69 -18.74 -8.06 -8.57
C ALA A 69 -19.57 -8.83 -9.61
N SER A 70 -20.88 -8.58 -9.69
CA SER A 70 -21.73 -9.24 -10.69
C SER A 70 -21.46 -8.73 -12.10
N ASP A 71 -21.75 -9.58 -13.10
CA ASP A 71 -21.64 -9.22 -14.52
C ASP A 71 -22.50 -8.00 -14.89
N GLU A 72 -23.63 -7.80 -14.20
CA GLU A 72 -24.50 -6.64 -14.37
C GLU A 72 -23.76 -5.33 -14.09
N TYR A 73 -22.83 -5.33 -13.14
CA TYR A 73 -22.05 -4.14 -12.78
C TYR A 73 -20.85 -3.94 -13.70
N GLN A 74 -20.44 -4.94 -14.50
CA GLN A 74 -19.39 -4.81 -15.52
C GLN A 74 -18.02 -4.28 -15.01
N GLY A 75 -17.80 -4.29 -13.70
CA GLY A 75 -16.63 -3.70 -13.04
C GLY A 75 -16.88 -2.29 -12.48
N ARG A 76 -15.81 -1.63 -12.02
CA ARG A 76 -15.88 -0.33 -11.31
C ARG A 76 -14.82 0.65 -11.83
N ARG A 77 -14.42 0.49 -13.10
CA ARG A 77 -13.43 1.35 -13.71
C ARG A 77 -14.03 2.76 -13.93
N PRO A 78 -13.31 3.84 -13.60
CA PRO A 78 -13.75 5.19 -13.95
C PRO A 78 -14.09 5.32 -15.44
N PHE A 79 -14.98 6.25 -15.79
CA PHE A 79 -15.45 6.50 -17.16
C PHE A 79 -16.17 5.29 -17.78
N THR A 80 -16.91 4.52 -16.99
CA THR A 80 -17.70 3.39 -17.50
C THR A 80 -19.10 3.34 -16.91
N ALA A 81 -20.03 2.67 -17.59
CA ALA A 81 -21.37 2.40 -17.06
C ALA A 81 -21.34 1.62 -15.73
N GLY A 82 -20.29 0.80 -15.51
CA GLY A 82 -20.10 0.08 -14.26
C GLY A 82 -19.81 1.00 -13.07
N GLU A 83 -19.07 2.09 -13.28
CA GLU A 83 -18.88 3.13 -12.26
C GLU A 83 -20.20 3.77 -11.85
N GLU A 84 -21.03 4.17 -12.82
CA GLU A 84 -22.33 4.80 -12.54
C GLU A 84 -23.22 3.88 -11.70
N LYS A 85 -23.26 2.59 -12.03
CA LYS A 85 -23.99 1.57 -11.26
C LYS A 85 -23.43 1.41 -9.85
N ALA A 86 -22.11 1.26 -9.72
CA ALA A 86 -21.45 1.05 -8.44
C ALA A 86 -21.60 2.25 -7.49
N THR A 87 -21.40 3.46 -7.99
CA THR A 87 -21.52 4.70 -7.20
C THR A 87 -22.98 4.96 -6.81
N SER A 88 -23.94 4.70 -7.70
CA SER A 88 -25.37 4.78 -7.39
C SER A 88 -25.80 3.77 -6.34
N TYR A 89 -25.27 2.54 -6.40
CA TYR A 89 -25.50 1.51 -5.39
C TYR A 89 -25.02 1.99 -4.01
N LEU A 90 -23.79 2.50 -3.91
CA LEU A 90 -23.23 3.00 -2.65
C LEU A 90 -24.05 4.18 -2.09
N ALA A 91 -24.44 5.14 -2.94
CA ALA A 91 -25.32 6.23 -2.53
C ALA A 91 -26.68 5.71 -2.04
N GLY A 92 -27.22 4.65 -2.65
CA GLY A 92 -28.43 3.96 -2.21
C GLY A 92 -28.26 3.31 -0.82
N GLU A 93 -27.17 2.58 -0.58
CA GLU A 93 -26.88 1.99 0.73
C GLU A 93 -26.70 3.07 1.81
N PHE A 94 -26.03 4.19 1.50
CA PHE A 94 -25.92 5.31 2.44
C PHE A 94 -27.28 5.92 2.81
N LYS A 95 -28.19 6.05 1.84
CA LYS A 95 -29.57 6.49 2.12
C LYS A 95 -30.32 5.50 3.02
N LYS A 96 -30.19 4.18 2.77
CA LYS A 96 -30.82 3.15 3.61
C LYS A 96 -30.33 3.19 5.06
N LEU A 97 -29.06 3.55 5.26
CA LEU A 97 -28.47 3.74 6.59
C LEU A 97 -28.86 5.09 7.24
N GLY A 98 -29.62 5.95 6.56
CA GLY A 98 -30.01 7.25 7.08
C GLY A 98 -28.89 8.31 7.06
N LEU A 99 -27.80 8.06 6.32
CA LEU A 99 -26.70 9.00 6.20
C LEU A 99 -27.13 10.20 5.36
N LYS A 100 -26.72 11.40 5.78
CA LYS A 100 -26.92 12.64 5.03
C LYS A 100 -25.84 12.81 3.95
N PRO A 101 -26.16 13.45 2.82
CA PRO A 101 -25.18 13.77 1.79
C PRO A 101 -24.09 14.72 2.32
N GLY A 102 -22.85 14.48 1.90
CA GLY A 102 -21.67 15.22 2.39
C GLY A 102 -21.20 16.38 1.52
N ASN A 103 -21.63 16.47 0.27
CA ASN A 103 -21.16 17.49 -0.69
C ASN A 103 -22.32 18.39 -1.14
N ASN A 104 -22.61 19.46 -0.40
CA ASN A 104 -23.66 20.45 -0.74
C ASN A 104 -25.03 19.81 -1.06
N GLY A 105 -25.44 18.79 -0.29
CA GLY A 105 -26.69 18.06 -0.55
C GLY A 105 -26.57 16.89 -1.53
N SER A 106 -25.38 16.66 -2.11
CA SER A 106 -25.06 15.49 -2.94
C SER A 106 -24.31 14.40 -2.18
N TYR A 107 -24.60 13.14 -2.52
CA TYR A 107 -23.81 11.97 -2.10
C TYR A 107 -22.54 11.79 -2.96
N PHE A 108 -22.39 12.58 -4.03
CA PHE A 108 -21.29 12.47 -4.98
C PHE A 108 -20.37 13.69 -4.89
N GLN A 109 -19.06 13.43 -4.92
CA GLN A 109 -18.01 14.44 -5.02
C GLN A 109 -17.43 14.38 -6.44
N PRO A 110 -17.55 15.45 -7.25
CA PRO A 110 -16.86 15.49 -8.53
C PRO A 110 -15.34 15.52 -8.32
N VAL A 111 -14.64 14.65 -9.03
CA VAL A 111 -13.17 14.59 -9.06
C VAL A 111 -12.74 14.69 -10.52
N PRO A 112 -11.92 15.68 -10.90
CA PRO A 112 -11.39 15.76 -12.26
C PRO A 112 -10.41 14.61 -12.49
N LEU A 113 -10.66 13.83 -13.53
CA LEU A 113 -9.84 12.69 -13.92
C LEU A 113 -9.47 12.80 -15.41
N VAL A 114 -8.37 12.16 -15.80
CA VAL A 114 -7.92 12.04 -17.19
C VAL A 114 -7.77 10.56 -17.53
N GLU A 115 -8.27 10.16 -18.70
CA GLU A 115 -8.06 8.80 -19.23
C GLU A 115 -6.90 8.80 -20.23
N ILE A 116 -5.90 7.95 -19.99
CA ILE A 116 -4.81 7.69 -20.94
C ILE A 116 -5.01 6.30 -21.55
N ALA A 117 -5.69 6.28 -22.70
CA ALA A 117 -5.91 5.07 -23.49
C ALA A 117 -4.77 4.87 -24.52
N GLY A 118 -3.54 4.70 -24.02
CA GLY A 118 -2.37 4.53 -24.88
C GLY A 118 -2.43 3.26 -25.73
N LYS A 119 -2.05 3.37 -27.01
CA LYS A 119 -1.89 2.23 -27.93
C LYS A 119 -0.42 2.11 -28.32
N PRO A 120 0.40 1.32 -27.59
CA PRO A 120 1.77 1.04 -27.99
C PRO A 120 1.85 0.34 -29.34
N ASP A 121 2.98 0.51 -30.03
CA ASP A 121 3.25 -0.20 -31.28
C ASP A 121 3.26 -1.72 -31.07
N SER A 122 3.05 -2.50 -32.13
CA SER A 122 3.08 -3.97 -32.01
C SER A 122 4.48 -4.50 -31.67
N THR A 123 5.53 -3.73 -31.96
CA THR A 123 6.93 -4.10 -31.74
C THR A 123 7.77 -2.94 -31.21
N ALA A 124 8.78 -3.27 -30.42
CA ALA A 124 9.85 -2.35 -30.04
C ALA A 124 11.21 -2.95 -30.43
N THR A 125 12.19 -2.11 -30.77
CA THR A 125 13.53 -2.57 -31.18
C THR A 125 14.58 -2.04 -30.23
N ILE A 126 15.44 -2.96 -29.77
CA ILE A 126 16.66 -2.64 -29.04
C ILE A 126 17.83 -2.97 -29.96
N ALA A 127 18.68 -1.99 -30.25
CA ALA A 127 19.85 -2.17 -31.09
C ALA A 127 21.12 -1.68 -30.40
N GLY A 128 22.23 -2.38 -30.61
CA GLY A 128 23.53 -2.02 -30.04
C GLY A 128 24.63 -3.02 -30.41
N LYS A 129 25.87 -2.52 -30.56
CA LYS A 129 27.06 -3.34 -30.89
C LYS A 129 26.86 -4.25 -32.13
N GLY A 130 26.20 -3.72 -33.17
CA GLY A 130 25.89 -4.44 -34.40
C GLY A 130 24.80 -5.52 -34.28
N LYS A 131 24.15 -5.64 -33.13
CA LYS A 131 23.04 -6.57 -32.89
C LYS A 131 21.72 -5.81 -32.77
N SER A 132 20.64 -6.49 -33.12
CA SER A 132 19.27 -5.98 -33.00
C SER A 132 18.37 -7.06 -32.41
N LEU A 133 17.51 -6.66 -31.47
CA LEU A 133 16.48 -7.47 -30.83
C LEU A 133 15.13 -6.79 -31.05
N THR A 134 14.18 -7.53 -31.61
CA THR A 134 12.80 -7.07 -31.77
C THR A 134 11.91 -7.74 -30.73
N LEU A 135 11.18 -6.92 -29.98
CA LEU A 135 10.27 -7.32 -28.89
C LEU A 135 8.83 -7.19 -29.37
N LYS A 136 7.97 -8.15 -29.00
CA LYS A 136 6.53 -8.13 -29.30
C LYS A 136 5.73 -7.60 -28.11
N TYR A 137 4.80 -6.68 -28.38
CA TYR A 137 3.94 -6.10 -27.35
C TYR A 137 3.10 -7.18 -26.64
N ARG A 138 2.96 -7.05 -25.32
CA ARG A 138 2.27 -8.00 -24.41
C ARG A 138 2.89 -9.40 -24.31
N LYS A 139 4.00 -9.66 -25.01
CA LYS A 139 4.79 -10.89 -24.86
C LYS A 139 6.15 -10.61 -24.24
N ASP A 140 6.87 -9.67 -24.84
CA ASP A 140 8.25 -9.37 -24.47
C ASP A 140 8.38 -7.98 -23.83
N TYR A 141 7.41 -7.08 -24.07
CA TYR A 141 7.42 -5.75 -23.50
C TYR A 141 6.01 -5.19 -23.23
N MET A 142 5.95 -4.26 -22.29
CA MET A 142 4.77 -3.48 -21.99
C MET A 142 5.20 -2.04 -21.68
N PHE A 143 4.83 -1.10 -22.55
CA PHE A 143 5.03 0.33 -22.30
C PHE A 143 3.72 0.96 -21.86
N LEU A 144 3.83 1.79 -20.82
CA LEU A 144 2.77 2.62 -20.29
C LEU A 144 3.32 4.03 -20.12
N THR A 145 2.44 5.02 -20.18
CA THR A 145 2.81 6.41 -19.96
C THR A 145 1.77 7.09 -19.12
N GLU A 146 2.23 7.97 -18.24
CA GLU A 146 1.39 8.88 -17.45
C GLU A 146 1.42 10.30 -18.03
N ARG A 147 2.06 10.48 -19.20
CA ARG A 147 2.13 11.79 -19.85
C ARG A 147 0.83 12.03 -20.62
N GLU A 148 0.16 13.14 -20.30
CA GLU A 148 -1.01 13.65 -21.01
C GLU A 148 -0.61 14.29 -22.36
N LYS A 149 -0.01 13.49 -23.25
CA LYS A 149 0.38 13.90 -24.60
C LYS A 149 -0.27 12.99 -25.64
N PRO A 150 -0.68 13.52 -26.81
CA PRO A 150 -1.23 12.69 -27.88
C PRO A 150 -0.28 11.60 -28.36
N THR A 151 1.03 11.83 -28.26
CA THR A 151 2.06 10.87 -28.67
C THR A 151 3.29 10.99 -27.77
N VAL A 152 3.86 9.84 -27.40
CA VAL A 152 5.12 9.72 -26.67
C VAL A 152 6.01 8.79 -27.48
N GLU A 153 7.21 9.25 -27.81
CA GLU A 153 8.16 8.51 -28.63
C GLU A 153 9.47 8.30 -27.87
N ILE A 154 10.07 7.12 -28.05
CA ILE A 154 11.42 6.80 -27.58
C ILE A 154 12.25 6.51 -28.83
N LYS A 155 13.18 7.42 -29.17
CA LYS A 155 14.04 7.31 -30.36
C LYS A 155 15.49 7.22 -29.92
N SER A 156 16.20 6.19 -30.40
CA SER A 156 17.66 6.04 -30.27
C SER A 156 18.21 6.41 -28.89
N SER A 157 17.56 5.94 -27.83
CA SER A 157 17.88 6.31 -26.45
C SER A 157 18.80 5.26 -25.81
N PRO A 158 19.72 5.65 -24.91
CA PRO A 158 20.53 4.69 -24.15
C PRO A 158 19.66 3.72 -23.34
N LEU A 159 20.04 2.45 -23.32
CA LEU A 159 19.39 1.43 -22.50
C LEU A 159 20.26 1.13 -21.29
N VAL A 160 19.65 1.15 -20.11
CA VAL A 160 20.30 0.84 -18.83
C VAL A 160 19.50 -0.26 -18.13
N PHE A 161 20.20 -1.25 -17.57
CA PHE A 161 19.61 -2.26 -16.71
C PHE A 161 19.57 -1.74 -15.27
N ALA A 162 18.36 -1.50 -14.74
CA ALA A 162 18.16 -0.91 -13.42
C ALA A 162 17.73 -1.93 -12.33
N GLY A 163 17.91 -3.23 -12.58
CA GLY A 163 17.44 -4.28 -11.65
C GLY A 163 15.93 -4.19 -11.40
N TYR A 164 15.54 -4.05 -10.13
CA TYR A 164 14.14 -3.95 -9.71
C TYR A 164 13.56 -2.53 -9.75
N GLY A 165 14.36 -1.50 -10.11
CA GLY A 165 13.87 -0.11 -10.16
C GLY A 165 13.56 0.51 -8.79
N VAL A 166 14.14 -0.02 -7.71
CA VAL A 166 13.97 0.51 -6.35
C VAL A 166 15.19 1.33 -5.92
N THR A 167 14.95 2.37 -5.14
CA THR A 167 15.99 3.07 -4.37
C THR A 167 15.97 2.50 -2.95
N ALA A 168 17.02 1.78 -2.57
CA ALA A 168 17.17 1.23 -1.23
C ALA A 168 18.42 1.83 -0.56
N PRO A 169 18.34 2.28 0.70
CA PRO A 169 19.55 2.56 1.48
C PRO A 169 20.35 1.27 1.61
N SER A 170 21.66 1.31 1.35
CA SER A 170 22.52 0.15 1.56
C SER A 170 22.64 -0.11 3.06
N THR A 171 21.91 -1.07 3.60
CA THR A 171 22.26 -1.66 4.90
C THR A 171 23.44 -2.61 4.68
N SER A 172 24.64 -2.05 4.50
CA SER A 172 25.87 -2.83 4.56
C SER A 172 26.13 -3.20 6.02
N GLY A 173 25.62 -4.36 6.44
CA GLY A 173 26.27 -5.12 7.49
C GLY A 173 27.71 -5.39 7.05
N THR A 174 28.65 -5.08 7.94
CA THR A 174 30.10 -5.24 7.77
C THR A 174 30.45 -6.55 7.06
N THR A 175 30.86 -6.45 5.80
CA THR A 175 31.55 -7.55 5.12
C THR A 175 33.00 -7.52 5.61
N THR A 176 33.34 -8.41 6.54
CA THR A 176 34.74 -8.70 6.87
C THR A 176 35.46 -9.12 5.58
N PRO A 177 36.57 -8.48 5.19
CA PRO A 177 37.31 -8.93 4.02
C PRO A 177 37.90 -10.31 4.31
N ALA A 178 37.56 -11.28 3.48
CA ALA A 178 38.32 -12.51 3.38
C ALA A 178 39.70 -12.15 2.83
N SER A 179 40.72 -12.26 3.67
CA SER A 179 42.12 -12.18 3.23
C SER A 179 42.39 -13.24 2.18
N MET A 180 42.91 -12.81 1.03
CA MET A 180 43.75 -13.61 0.14
C MET A 180 45.22 -13.30 0.44
#